data_AF-A0A935KE49-F1
#
_entry.id   AF-A0A935KE49-F1
#
_cell.length_a   1.000
_cell.length_b   1.000
_cell.length_c   1.000
_cell.angle_alpha   90.00
_cell.angle_beta   90.00
_cell.angle_gamma   90.00
#
_symmetry.space_group_name_H-M   'P 1'
#
loop_
_entity.id
_entity.type
_entity.pdbx_description
1 polymer ?
#
loop_
_entity_poly.entity_id
_entity_poly.type
_entity_poly.pdbx_seq_one_letter_code
_entity_poly.pdbx_strand_id
1 'polypeptide(L)'
;MKKIILTAVLILFGLSANADANTDFAKRVGGYFYTSLAPHGTWIEIGFGTPVWRPTMIRKSWAPYRQGQWIYTDYGWYWDSYEDFGYITYHYGRWYYDDYYGWIWIPDYEWAPAWVDWRYDDDYIGWAPLSPYAIFDISIGIHYNYDYYVSYNHWNYVKYNHFCDQNVYNYYVAPKYKYRVHNRTKMRTNYSYYDGRVRNDGVDFDRIRERSGRNIERRNIVSVNDPNDLTREKITKTRDKEIRTYFANPDDISRDGLRDVKIEKKERKSTLEISKVELSRDRNLDRTKETKKDNTREVIRNDREKNNTDLNKREKTEDTRKETKNDVTRKKVEDDRKLQEKRETEKRNSEIEKRNNEQIKRNEENKRNDELRKYEEKNRIEQQKRNEQIEIQKRQDKEVQKRNEVTIQKREEKKSNTDVFKQNDRKIEQKKETQKVEQRNQNINRNTEVKRNDSNNRTSDTNTRTSEKDTRNKNR
;
A
#
# COMPACT_ATOMS: atom_id res chain seq x y z
N MET A 1 -58.01 4.11 57.64
CA MET A 1 -58.61 4.64 56.39
C MET A 1 -57.54 4.54 55.31
N LYS A 2 -57.67 3.59 54.34
CA LYS A 2 -57.95 3.88 52.91
C LYS A 2 -56.89 4.85 52.32
N LYS A 3 -55.97 4.55 51.39
CA LYS A 3 -55.91 3.72 50.15
C LYS A 3 -54.40 3.55 49.77
N ILE A 4 -53.88 2.38 49.37
CA ILE A 4 -53.74 1.83 48.00
C ILE A 4 -53.10 2.80 46.98
N ILE A 5 -51.83 2.55 46.62
CA ILE A 5 -51.22 2.63 45.25
C ILE A 5 -50.02 1.64 45.29
N LEU A 6 -50.19 0.34 45.07
CA LEU A 6 -50.16 -0.41 43.79
C LEU A 6 -48.96 -0.09 42.86
N THR A 7 -47.93 -0.95 42.94
CA THR A 7 -47.17 -1.61 41.86
C THR A 7 -46.82 -0.84 40.58
N ALA A 8 -45.54 -0.84 40.21
CA ALA A 8 -45.01 -1.79 39.22
C ALA A 8 -43.54 -1.49 38.89
N VAL A 9 -42.67 -2.43 39.25
CA VAL A 9 -41.32 -2.55 38.70
C VAL A 9 -41.49 -2.92 37.23
N LEU A 10 -41.31 -1.96 36.33
CA LEU A 10 -41.26 -2.19 34.89
C LEU A 10 -39.80 -2.23 34.49
N ILE A 11 -39.32 -3.46 34.32
CA ILE A 11 -38.07 -3.80 33.66
C ILE A 11 -38.14 -3.19 32.25
N LEU A 12 -37.50 -2.05 32.04
CA LEU A 12 -37.16 -1.58 30.70
C LEU A 12 -36.03 -2.47 30.18
N PHE A 13 -36.41 -3.60 29.58
CA PHE A 13 -35.64 -4.18 28.50
C PHE A 13 -35.58 -3.13 27.39
N GLY A 14 -34.52 -2.34 27.40
CA GLY A 14 -34.11 -1.56 26.24
C GLY A 14 -33.82 -2.54 25.11
N LEU A 15 -34.83 -2.78 24.27
CA LEU A 15 -34.65 -3.14 22.88
C LEU A 15 -33.89 -1.98 22.24
N SER A 16 -32.57 -1.95 22.41
CA SER A 16 -31.67 -1.24 21.52
C SER A 16 -31.63 -2.00 20.21
N ALA A 17 -32.76 -1.96 19.49
CA ALA A 17 -32.72 -1.89 18.04
C ALA A 17 -32.09 -0.52 17.72
N ASN A 18 -30.78 -0.41 17.94
CA ASN A 18 -29.99 0.58 17.24
C ASN A 18 -30.15 0.19 15.80
N ALA A 19 -31.02 0.94 15.14
CA ALA A 19 -31.20 0.94 13.72
C ALA A 19 -29.83 0.76 13.07
N ASP A 20 -29.72 -0.25 12.23
CA ASP A 20 -28.85 -0.20 11.07
C ASP A 20 -29.22 1.06 10.27
N ALA A 21 -28.75 2.21 10.73
CA ALA A 21 -28.61 3.43 9.93
C ALA A 21 -27.35 3.24 9.08
N ASN A 22 -27.39 2.17 8.29
CA ASN A 22 -26.38 1.77 7.32
C ASN A 22 -27.07 1.63 5.97
N THR A 23 -27.81 2.67 5.59
CA THR A 23 -28.32 2.91 4.24
C THR A 23 -28.58 4.42 4.13
N ASP A 24 -27.89 5.07 3.18
CA ASP A 24 -28.14 6.44 2.71
C ASP A 24 -27.76 7.64 3.61
N PHE A 25 -26.55 7.64 4.19
CA PHE A 25 -25.92 8.93 4.54
C PHE A 25 -25.55 9.68 3.26
N ALA A 26 -26.51 10.50 2.83
CA ALA A 26 -26.41 11.54 1.83
C ALA A 26 -26.00 11.08 0.43
N LYS A 27 -26.98 11.10 -0.48
CA LYS A 27 -26.84 11.72 -1.80
C LYS A 27 -25.73 12.79 -1.74
N ARG A 28 -24.49 12.46 -2.13
CA ARG A 28 -23.36 13.40 -2.08
C ARG A 28 -23.78 14.62 -2.88
N VAL A 29 -24.05 15.72 -2.19
CA VAL A 29 -24.33 16.99 -2.86
C VAL A 29 -23.03 17.36 -3.55
N GLY A 30 -23.04 17.44 -4.88
CA GLY A 30 -21.87 17.83 -5.66
C GLY A 30 -21.26 19.13 -5.13
N GLY A 31 -19.94 19.26 -5.23
CA GLY A 31 -19.19 20.42 -4.79
C GLY A 31 -18.78 20.43 -3.32
N TYR A 32 -18.46 19.26 -2.76
CA TYR A 32 -17.87 19.12 -1.43
C TYR A 32 -16.67 20.05 -1.19
N PHE A 33 -15.82 20.28 -2.20
CA PHE A 33 -14.69 21.21 -2.08
C PHE A 33 -15.17 22.64 -1.80
N TYR A 34 -16.26 23.07 -2.44
CA TYR A 34 -16.80 24.41 -2.27
C TYR A 34 -17.34 24.62 -0.86
N THR A 35 -18.13 23.68 -0.37
CA THR A 35 -18.73 23.75 0.97
C THR A 35 -17.67 23.63 2.05
N SER A 36 -16.68 22.74 1.89
CA SER A 36 -15.61 22.53 2.87
C SER A 36 -14.62 23.68 2.97
N LEU A 37 -14.38 24.39 1.86
CA LEU A 37 -13.48 25.54 1.84
C LEU A 37 -14.16 26.86 2.23
N ALA A 38 -15.49 26.94 2.18
CA ALA A 38 -16.25 28.16 2.49
C ALA A 38 -15.99 28.72 3.91
N PRO A 39 -15.81 27.92 4.98
CA PRO A 39 -15.48 28.45 6.31
C PRO A 39 -14.08 29.08 6.42
N HIS A 40 -13.16 28.72 5.53
CA HIS A 40 -11.75 29.10 5.62
C HIS A 40 -11.36 30.26 4.68
N GLY A 41 -12.27 30.66 3.79
CA GLY A 41 -11.97 31.62 2.74
C GLY A 41 -13.21 32.05 1.96
N THR A 42 -12.97 32.72 0.84
CA THR A 42 -14.02 33.23 -0.03
C THR A 42 -13.84 32.68 -1.43
N TRP A 43 -14.91 32.14 -2.00
CA TRP A 43 -14.97 31.81 -3.41
C TRP A 43 -15.25 33.08 -4.20
N ILE A 44 -14.38 33.36 -5.17
CA ILE A 44 -14.49 34.49 -6.08
C ILE A 44 -14.56 33.97 -7.51
N GLU A 45 -15.31 34.67 -8.35
CA GLU A 45 -15.37 34.40 -9.78
C GLU A 45 -14.38 35.33 -10.49
N ILE A 46 -13.45 34.75 -11.26
CA ILE A 46 -12.48 35.48 -12.08
C ILE A 46 -12.61 35.07 -13.56
N GLY A 47 -12.29 36.01 -14.45
CA GLY A 47 -12.35 35.77 -15.89
C GLY A 47 -13.73 35.28 -16.35
N PHE A 48 -13.76 34.36 -17.31
CA PHE A 48 -14.97 33.80 -17.95
C PHE A 48 -15.84 32.91 -17.03
N GLY A 49 -16.06 33.33 -15.78
CA GLY A 49 -16.89 32.60 -14.83
C GLY A 49 -16.15 31.53 -14.03
N THR A 50 -14.81 31.57 -14.00
CA THR A 50 -13.99 30.55 -13.33
C THR A 50 -13.97 30.80 -11.82
N PRO A 51 -14.44 29.84 -11.00
CA PRO A 51 -14.37 29.96 -9.56
C PRO A 51 -12.95 29.70 -9.06
N VAL A 52 -12.46 30.58 -8.20
CA VAL A 52 -11.21 30.39 -7.46
C VAL A 52 -11.44 30.67 -5.99
N TRP A 53 -10.68 30.01 -5.13
CA TRP A 53 -10.81 30.17 -3.69
C TRP A 53 -9.67 31.02 -3.15
N ARG A 54 -10.00 31.95 -2.25
CA ARG A 54 -9.04 32.81 -1.57
C ARG A 54 -9.14 32.61 -0.05
N PRO A 55 -8.09 32.14 0.63
CA PRO A 55 -8.08 32.07 2.09
C PRO A 55 -8.19 33.47 2.71
N THR A 56 -9.02 33.63 3.75
CA THR A 56 -9.24 34.93 4.42
C THR A 56 -8.74 34.97 5.85
N MET A 57 -8.74 33.83 6.55
CA MET A 57 -8.34 33.73 7.96
C MET A 57 -6.88 33.29 8.12
N ILE A 58 -5.96 34.01 7.45
CA ILE A 58 -4.53 33.68 7.41
C ILE A 58 -3.65 34.86 7.84
N ARG A 59 -2.45 34.56 8.35
CA ARG A 59 -1.46 35.59 8.71
C ARG A 59 -0.99 36.35 7.47
N LYS A 60 -0.59 37.61 7.62
CA LYS A 60 -0.10 38.45 6.50
C LYS A 60 1.08 37.84 5.72
N SER A 61 1.94 37.07 6.39
CA SER A 61 3.10 36.39 5.79
C SER A 61 2.79 34.95 5.35
N TRP A 62 1.53 34.57 5.30
CA TRP A 62 1.11 33.24 4.89
C TRP A 62 1.37 33.02 3.40
N ALA A 63 1.77 31.80 3.06
CA ALA A 63 1.92 31.34 1.69
C ALA A 63 1.63 29.83 1.64
N PRO A 64 1.18 29.29 0.49
CA PRO A 64 0.98 27.86 0.31
C PRO A 64 2.28 27.07 0.51
N TYR A 65 2.16 25.80 0.92
CA TYR A 65 3.28 24.89 1.17
C TYR A 65 4.29 25.43 2.21
N ARG A 66 3.80 26.22 3.17
CA ARG A 66 4.63 26.82 4.23
C ARG A 66 4.46 26.14 5.58
N GLN A 67 3.25 25.78 5.97
CA GLN A 67 2.93 25.20 7.29
C GLN A 67 2.63 23.70 7.17
N GLY A 68 3.65 22.87 7.34
CA GLY A 68 3.54 21.42 7.17
C GLY A 68 4.90 20.75 7.25
N GLN A 69 5.00 19.54 6.70
CA GLN A 69 6.22 18.76 6.60
C GLN A 69 6.25 17.93 5.31
N TRP A 70 7.45 17.59 4.85
CA TRP A 70 7.65 16.65 3.75
C TRP A 70 7.81 15.23 4.25
N ILE A 71 6.96 14.34 3.75
CA ILE A 71 6.97 12.91 4.06
C ILE A 71 7.19 12.14 2.77
N TYR A 72 8.09 11.16 2.79
CA TYR A 72 8.29 10.29 1.64
C TYR A 72 7.29 9.15 1.64
N THR A 73 6.62 8.92 0.51
CA THR A 73 5.53 7.94 0.38
C THR A 73 5.63 7.07 -0.87
N ASP A 74 4.68 6.15 -1.03
CA ASP A 74 4.49 5.37 -2.25
C ASP A 74 4.21 6.20 -3.51
N TYR A 75 3.78 7.45 -3.34
CA TYR A 75 3.54 8.40 -4.42
C TYR A 75 4.60 9.50 -4.46
N GLY A 76 5.74 9.33 -3.78
CA GLY A 76 6.83 10.30 -3.75
C GLY A 76 6.71 11.28 -2.56
N TRP A 77 7.19 12.52 -2.74
CA TRP A 77 7.17 13.54 -1.70
C TRP A 77 5.75 14.08 -1.49
N TYR A 78 5.19 13.75 -0.33
CA TYR A 78 3.88 14.19 0.14
C TYR A 78 4.02 15.38 1.07
N TRP A 79 3.21 16.41 0.83
CA TRP A 79 3.11 17.56 1.72
C TRP A 79 2.03 17.32 2.77
N ASP A 80 2.44 17.05 4.00
CA ASP A 80 1.54 16.91 5.15
C ASP A 80 1.31 18.29 5.79
N SER A 81 0.18 18.91 5.46
CA SER A 81 -0.16 20.26 5.91
C SER A 81 -0.79 20.26 7.31
N TYR A 82 -0.55 21.33 8.06
CA TYR A 82 -1.21 21.60 9.34
C TYR A 82 -2.49 22.41 9.22
N GLU A 83 -2.83 22.83 8.01
CA GLU A 83 -4.02 23.61 7.70
C GLU A 83 -5.20 22.69 7.42
N ASP A 84 -6.37 23.01 7.96
CA ASP A 84 -7.54 22.14 7.85
C ASP A 84 -8.05 22.00 6.41
N PHE A 85 -7.77 22.96 5.54
CA PHE A 85 -8.06 22.91 4.11
C PHE A 85 -6.94 22.25 3.27
N GLY A 86 -5.85 21.83 3.90
CA GLY A 86 -4.64 21.39 3.21
C GLY A 86 -4.83 20.10 2.41
N TYR A 87 -5.63 19.16 2.94
CA TYR A 87 -5.91 17.88 2.27
C TYR A 87 -6.66 18.05 0.93
N ILE A 88 -7.30 19.21 0.72
CA ILE A 88 -7.89 19.60 -0.57
C ILE A 88 -6.86 20.39 -1.38
N THR A 89 -6.48 21.57 -0.87
CA THR A 89 -5.82 22.60 -1.70
C THR A 89 -4.36 22.32 -2.05
N TYR A 90 -3.69 21.39 -1.36
CA TYR A 90 -2.32 21.00 -1.69
C TYR A 90 -2.21 19.77 -2.58
N HIS A 91 -3.31 19.03 -2.73
CA HIS A 91 -3.33 17.77 -3.49
C HIS A 91 -4.21 17.83 -4.72
N TYR A 92 -5.23 18.68 -4.71
CA TYR A 92 -6.08 19.01 -5.84
C TYR A 92 -5.86 20.48 -6.20
N GLY A 93 -5.80 20.82 -7.49
CA GLY A 93 -5.70 22.21 -7.91
C GLY A 93 -4.30 22.83 -7.97
N ARG A 94 -4.26 24.14 -8.16
CA ARG A 94 -3.04 24.95 -8.35
C ARG A 94 -3.15 26.27 -7.59
N TRP A 95 -2.04 26.68 -7.00
CA TRP A 95 -1.94 27.97 -6.33
C TRP A 95 -1.33 29.02 -7.26
N TYR A 96 -1.87 30.23 -7.22
CA TYR A 96 -1.36 31.38 -7.96
C TYR A 96 -1.33 32.61 -7.06
N TYR A 97 -0.29 33.43 -7.21
CA TYR A 97 -0.22 34.71 -6.53
C TYR A 97 -0.71 35.79 -7.48
N ASP A 98 -1.92 36.27 -7.23
CA ASP A 98 -2.51 37.41 -7.93
C ASP A 98 -2.09 38.72 -7.26
N ASP A 99 -1.73 39.73 -8.04
CA ASP A 99 -1.22 41.00 -7.50
C ASP A 99 -2.26 41.76 -6.67
N TYR A 100 -3.56 41.53 -6.93
CA TYR A 100 -4.65 42.17 -6.21
C TYR A 100 -5.26 41.28 -5.13
N TYR A 101 -5.57 40.03 -5.47
CA TYR A 101 -6.21 39.08 -4.56
C TYR A 101 -5.22 38.38 -3.62
N GLY A 102 -3.93 38.42 -3.90
CA GLY A 102 -2.91 37.62 -3.22
C GLY A 102 -2.99 36.15 -3.65
N TRP A 103 -2.70 35.24 -2.73
CA TRP A 103 -2.80 33.81 -3.02
C TRP A 103 -4.25 33.38 -3.29
N ILE A 104 -4.47 32.84 -4.47
CA ILE A 104 -5.72 32.22 -4.92
C ILE A 104 -5.44 30.78 -5.33
N TRP A 105 -6.43 29.91 -5.14
CA TRP A 105 -6.37 28.51 -5.49
C TRP A 105 -7.42 28.18 -6.55
N ILE A 106 -6.97 27.51 -7.61
CA ILE A 106 -7.78 27.06 -8.73
C ILE A 106 -8.02 25.56 -8.54
N PRO A 107 -9.29 25.10 -8.41
CA PRO A 107 -9.58 23.67 -8.28
C PRO A 107 -9.15 22.88 -9.53
N ASP A 108 -8.69 21.65 -9.32
CA ASP A 108 -8.42 20.70 -10.39
C ASP A 108 -8.78 19.27 -9.94
N TYR A 109 -9.03 18.38 -10.89
CA TYR A 109 -9.54 17.03 -10.66
C TYR A 109 -8.43 16.01 -10.38
N GLU A 110 -7.20 16.27 -10.83
CA GLU A 110 -6.08 15.38 -10.67
C GLU A 110 -5.46 15.50 -9.28
N TRP A 111 -5.32 14.36 -8.59
CA TRP A 111 -4.63 14.28 -7.31
C TRP A 111 -3.13 14.11 -7.50
N ALA A 112 -2.33 14.82 -6.70
CA ALA A 112 -0.91 14.53 -6.50
C ALA A 112 -0.55 14.64 -5.01
N PRO A 113 0.53 13.99 -4.56
CA PRO A 113 1.03 14.13 -3.19
C PRO A 113 1.45 15.58 -2.84
N ALA A 114 1.80 16.39 -3.85
CA ALA A 114 1.94 17.84 -3.80
C ALA A 114 2.09 18.37 -5.24
N TRP A 115 1.60 19.59 -5.49
CA TRP A 115 1.82 20.32 -6.74
C TRP A 115 2.79 21.48 -6.50
N VAL A 116 4.09 21.16 -6.54
CA VAL A 116 5.19 22.10 -6.36
C VAL A 116 6.23 22.03 -7.48
N ASP A 117 6.85 23.17 -7.74
CA ASP A 117 8.13 23.26 -8.42
C ASP A 117 9.27 23.00 -7.45
N TRP A 118 10.33 22.34 -7.92
CA TRP A 118 11.47 21.95 -7.10
C TRP A 118 12.75 22.62 -7.56
N ARG A 119 13.56 23.05 -6.59
CA ARG A 119 14.92 23.53 -6.80
C ARG A 119 15.88 22.91 -5.79
N TYR A 120 17.13 22.76 -6.19
CA TYR A 120 18.15 22.23 -5.30
C TYR A 120 19.56 22.67 -5.73
N ASP A 121 20.49 22.66 -4.79
CA ASP A 121 21.93 22.67 -5.02
C ASP A 121 22.58 21.59 -4.12
N ASP A 122 23.82 21.79 -3.69
CA ASP A 122 24.49 20.87 -2.78
C ASP A 122 24.13 21.09 -1.30
N ASP A 123 23.64 22.28 -0.94
CA ASP A 123 23.37 22.71 0.43
C ASP A 123 21.86 22.77 0.74
N TYR A 124 21.06 23.24 -0.21
CA TYR A 124 19.66 23.58 -0.07
C TYR A 124 18.79 22.78 -1.03
N ILE A 125 17.61 22.49 -0.51
CA ILE A 125 16.44 22.10 -1.28
C ILE A 125 15.38 23.19 -1.12
N GLY A 126 14.63 23.43 -2.18
CA GLY A 126 13.53 24.37 -2.14
C GLY A 126 12.36 23.97 -3.02
N TRP A 127 11.22 24.52 -2.66
CA TRP A 127 9.96 24.30 -3.34
C TRP A 127 9.17 25.59 -3.42
N ALA A 128 8.35 25.70 -4.46
CA ALA A 128 7.33 26.73 -4.59
C ALA A 128 6.06 26.12 -5.17
N PRO A 129 4.88 26.72 -4.98
CA PRO A 129 3.66 26.19 -5.55
C PRO A 129 3.77 26.11 -7.07
N LEU A 130 3.35 24.98 -7.65
CA LEU A 130 3.36 24.79 -9.10
C LEU A 130 2.25 25.66 -9.72
N SER A 131 2.61 26.42 -10.74
CA SER A 131 1.71 27.40 -11.37
C SER A 131 0.50 26.73 -12.06
N PRO A 132 -0.66 27.42 -12.17
CA PRO A 132 -1.79 26.94 -12.98
C PRO A 132 -1.48 26.72 -14.47
N TYR A 133 -0.40 27.30 -14.98
CA TYR A 133 0.04 27.10 -16.37
C TYR A 133 0.85 25.82 -16.57
N ALA A 134 1.16 25.09 -15.48
CA ALA A 134 1.88 23.83 -15.52
C ALA A 134 0.91 22.66 -15.69
N ILE A 135 1.12 21.89 -16.75
CA ILE A 135 0.30 20.75 -17.14
C ILE A 135 1.08 19.48 -16.87
N PHE A 136 0.40 18.52 -16.25
CA PHE A 136 0.90 17.16 -16.13
C PHE A 136 0.39 16.33 -17.30
N ASP A 137 1.33 15.75 -18.05
CA ASP A 137 1.10 14.68 -19.01
C ASP A 137 1.82 13.41 -18.56
N ILE A 138 1.19 12.26 -18.75
CA ILE A 138 1.71 10.97 -18.29
C ILE A 138 3.02 10.60 -19.02
N SER A 139 3.19 11.05 -20.27
CA SER A 139 4.30 10.66 -21.14
C SER A 139 5.53 11.54 -20.92
N ILE A 140 5.34 12.83 -20.63
CA ILE A 140 6.44 13.81 -20.53
C ILE A 140 6.58 14.49 -19.17
N GLY A 141 5.66 14.23 -18.22
CA GLY A 141 5.65 14.87 -16.91
C GLY A 141 5.11 16.31 -16.98
N ILE A 142 5.77 17.23 -16.26
CA ILE A 142 5.34 18.64 -16.22
C ILE A 142 5.89 19.42 -17.42
N HIS A 143 4.99 20.11 -18.12
CA HIS A 143 5.31 21.11 -19.14
C HIS A 143 4.44 22.36 -18.96
N TYR A 144 4.79 23.46 -19.63
CA TYR A 144 4.13 24.76 -19.44
C TYR A 144 3.58 25.29 -20.77
N ASN A 145 2.33 25.76 -20.74
CA ASN A 145 1.70 26.42 -21.90
C ASN A 145 1.89 27.94 -21.93
N TYR A 146 2.51 28.47 -20.89
CA TYR A 146 2.78 29.89 -20.74
C TYR A 146 4.06 30.08 -19.94
N ASP A 147 4.94 30.94 -20.44
CA ASP A 147 6.21 31.27 -19.79
C ASP A 147 5.94 32.07 -18.51
N TYR A 148 5.77 31.35 -17.42
CA TYR A 148 5.55 31.90 -16.09
C TYR A 148 6.58 31.38 -15.11
N TYR A 149 7.22 32.32 -14.43
CA TYR A 149 8.19 32.03 -13.39
C TYR A 149 7.66 32.45 -12.04
N VAL A 150 7.65 31.51 -11.10
CA VAL A 150 7.31 31.81 -9.71
C VAL A 150 8.42 32.69 -9.11
N SER A 151 8.06 33.92 -8.73
CA SER A 151 8.97 34.85 -8.06
C SER A 151 9.75 34.19 -6.93
N TYR A 152 11.06 34.44 -6.85
CA TYR A 152 11.93 33.84 -5.85
C TYR A 152 11.41 34.06 -4.41
N ASN A 153 10.64 35.12 -4.16
CA ASN A 153 10.04 35.42 -2.87
C ASN A 153 9.06 34.34 -2.38
N HIS A 154 8.42 33.61 -3.31
CA HIS A 154 7.45 32.55 -3.02
C HIS A 154 8.09 31.17 -2.85
N TRP A 155 9.40 31.06 -3.02
CA TRP A 155 10.13 29.82 -2.76
C TRP A 155 10.40 29.65 -1.26
N ASN A 156 10.26 28.43 -0.77
CA ASN A 156 10.74 28.01 0.53
C ASN A 156 12.05 27.24 0.31
N TYR A 157 13.10 27.58 1.06
CA TYR A 157 14.40 26.89 1.01
C TYR A 157 14.81 26.47 2.40
N VAL A 158 15.36 25.27 2.52
CA VAL A 158 15.94 24.72 3.76
C VAL A 158 17.20 23.93 3.43
N LYS A 159 18.07 23.76 4.43
CA LYS A 159 19.16 22.80 4.33
C LYS A 159 18.59 21.38 4.36
N TYR A 160 19.27 20.43 3.71
CA TYR A 160 18.81 19.04 3.59
C TYR A 160 18.49 18.37 4.93
N ASN A 161 19.26 18.63 5.99
CA ASN A 161 19.07 18.06 7.32
C ASN A 161 17.74 18.48 7.99
N HIS A 162 17.12 19.59 7.54
CA HIS A 162 15.85 20.10 8.06
C HIS A 162 14.65 19.81 7.16
N PHE A 163 14.86 19.22 5.98
CA PHE A 163 13.82 19.07 4.96
C PHE A 163 12.59 18.30 5.43
N CYS A 164 12.79 17.21 6.18
CA CYS A 164 11.74 16.38 6.75
C CYS A 164 11.44 16.68 8.23
N ASP A 165 11.81 17.87 8.74
CA ASP A 165 11.40 18.26 10.10
C ASP A 165 9.89 18.52 10.15
N GLN A 166 9.23 18.04 11.21
CA GLN A 166 7.81 18.30 11.46
C GLN A 166 7.53 19.81 11.38
N ASN A 167 8.35 20.66 11.98
CA ASN A 167 8.18 22.11 11.85
C ASN A 167 9.23 22.71 10.90
N VAL A 168 9.27 22.22 9.65
CA VAL A 168 10.25 22.66 8.63
C VAL A 168 10.28 24.19 8.45
N TYR A 169 9.16 24.86 8.74
CA TYR A 169 9.04 26.32 8.64
C TYR A 169 9.95 27.11 9.59
N ASN A 170 10.45 26.49 10.65
CA ASN A 170 11.42 27.11 11.56
C ASN A 170 12.81 27.24 10.93
N TYR A 171 13.07 26.54 9.83
CA TYR A 171 14.38 26.44 9.18
C TYR A 171 14.43 27.11 7.82
N TYR A 172 13.37 27.83 7.43
CA TYR A 172 13.36 28.54 6.15
C TYR A 172 14.44 29.60 6.08
N VAL A 173 15.12 29.64 4.92
CA VAL A 173 16.04 30.73 4.59
C VAL A 173 15.32 32.07 4.71
N ALA A 174 15.92 32.97 5.50
CA ALA A 174 15.39 34.30 5.72
C ALA A 174 15.24 35.08 4.39
N PRO A 175 14.22 35.93 4.23
CA PRO A 175 13.96 36.67 2.99
C PRO A 175 15.19 37.38 2.40
N LYS A 176 16.04 37.98 3.25
CA LYS A 176 17.28 38.67 2.83
C LYS A 176 18.31 37.79 2.12
N TYR A 177 18.29 36.48 2.30
CA TYR A 177 19.24 35.54 1.67
C TYR A 177 18.60 34.70 0.55
N LYS A 178 17.27 34.80 0.40
CA LYS A 178 16.50 33.93 -0.50
C LYS A 178 16.91 34.09 -1.97
N TYR A 179 17.16 35.31 -2.42
CA TYR A 179 17.62 35.60 -3.79
C TYR A 179 18.93 34.88 -4.12
N ARG A 180 19.91 34.92 -3.20
CA ARG A 180 21.22 34.26 -3.39
C ARG A 180 21.08 32.74 -3.51
N VAL A 181 20.26 32.13 -2.66
CA VAL A 181 19.98 30.68 -2.73
C VAL A 181 19.24 30.33 -4.02
N HIS A 182 18.26 31.15 -4.42
CA HIS A 182 17.51 30.92 -5.66
C HIS A 182 18.41 30.92 -6.91
N ASN A 183 19.34 31.87 -7.02
CA ASN A 183 20.22 31.98 -8.19
C ASN A 183 21.23 30.85 -8.35
N ARG A 184 21.64 30.19 -7.27
CA ARG A 184 22.61 29.08 -7.32
C ARG A 184 21.97 27.69 -7.39
N THR A 185 20.69 27.59 -7.04
CA THR A 185 19.93 26.34 -7.15
C THR A 185 19.44 26.14 -8.58
N LYS A 186 19.27 24.88 -8.98
CA LYS A 186 18.74 24.48 -10.28
C LYS A 186 17.39 23.78 -10.14
N MET A 187 16.54 23.88 -11.16
CA MET A 187 15.21 23.26 -11.16
C MET A 187 15.28 21.75 -11.38
N ARG A 188 14.36 21.00 -10.76
CA ARG A 188 14.12 19.57 -11.00
C ARG A 188 12.71 19.16 -10.61
N THR A 189 11.78 19.54 -11.45
CA THR A 189 10.36 19.19 -11.29
C THR A 189 10.15 17.80 -11.92
N ASN A 190 10.24 16.74 -11.11
CA ASN A 190 10.10 15.35 -11.58
C ASN A 190 8.76 14.76 -11.13
N TYR A 191 7.86 14.58 -12.09
CA TYR A 191 6.55 13.97 -11.89
C TYR A 191 6.40 12.77 -12.81
N SER A 192 5.83 11.71 -12.29
CA SER A 192 5.57 10.46 -13.00
C SER A 192 4.13 10.01 -12.72
N TYR A 193 3.73 8.90 -13.34
CA TYR A 193 2.43 8.29 -13.11
C TYR A 193 2.63 6.86 -12.61
N TYR A 194 2.02 6.53 -11.49
CA TYR A 194 2.15 5.22 -10.84
C TYR A 194 0.84 4.84 -10.18
N ASP A 195 0.41 3.59 -10.38
CA ASP A 195 -0.81 3.02 -9.76
C ASP A 195 -2.07 3.89 -9.95
N GLY A 196 -2.24 4.42 -11.16
CA GLY A 196 -3.41 5.24 -11.49
C GLY A 196 -3.41 6.64 -10.89
N ARG A 197 -2.26 7.13 -10.38
CA ARG A 197 -2.15 8.47 -9.82
C ARG A 197 -0.82 9.12 -10.15
N VAL A 198 -0.79 10.44 -10.02
CA VAL A 198 0.44 11.23 -10.11
C VAL A 198 1.36 10.91 -8.94
N ARG A 199 2.63 10.72 -9.27
CA ARG A 199 3.73 10.57 -8.34
C ARG A 199 4.66 11.77 -8.45
N ASN A 200 5.03 12.38 -7.32
CA ASN A 200 5.92 13.54 -7.26
C ASN A 200 7.26 13.11 -6.67
N ASP A 201 8.20 12.73 -7.54
CA ASP A 201 9.54 12.33 -7.11
C ASP A 201 10.43 13.55 -6.83
N GLY A 202 10.13 14.70 -7.43
CA GLY A 202 10.82 15.98 -7.20
C GLY A 202 12.34 15.84 -7.23
N VAL A 203 12.98 16.19 -6.11
CA VAL A 203 14.40 15.89 -5.90
C VAL A 203 14.55 14.45 -5.38
N ASP A 204 15.44 13.67 -6.02
CA ASP A 204 15.62 12.25 -5.70
C ASP A 204 15.71 11.94 -4.21
N PHE A 205 14.95 10.91 -3.80
CA PHE A 205 14.93 10.39 -2.45
C PHE A 205 16.33 10.06 -1.93
N ASP A 206 17.14 9.33 -2.71
CA ASP A 206 18.47 8.91 -2.28
C ASP A 206 19.39 10.10 -2.03
N ARG A 207 19.31 11.15 -2.84
CA ARG A 207 20.07 12.39 -2.65
C ARG A 207 19.68 13.09 -1.35
N ILE A 208 18.38 13.22 -1.08
CA ILE A 208 17.89 13.85 0.16
C ILE A 208 18.31 13.02 1.37
N ARG A 209 18.15 11.70 1.31
CA ARG A 209 18.55 10.80 2.40
C ARG A 209 20.04 10.94 2.71
N GLU A 210 20.91 10.87 1.70
CA GLU A 210 22.36 11.02 1.85
C GLU A 210 22.74 12.40 2.42
N ARG A 211 22.23 13.49 1.82
CA ARG A 211 22.57 14.86 2.22
C ARG A 211 21.97 15.27 3.56
N SER A 212 20.84 14.70 3.95
CA SER A 212 20.19 15.01 5.22
C SER A 212 20.93 14.41 6.42
N GLY A 213 21.69 13.31 6.21
CA GLY A 213 22.29 12.53 7.28
C GLY A 213 21.26 11.85 8.19
N ARG A 214 20.01 11.71 7.75
CA ARG A 214 18.90 11.16 8.54
C ARG A 214 18.35 9.90 7.92
N ASN A 215 17.86 9.00 8.76
CA ASN A 215 17.04 7.88 8.30
C ASN A 215 15.65 8.40 7.94
N ILE A 216 15.36 8.52 6.65
CA ILE A 216 14.05 8.89 6.14
C ILE A 216 13.29 7.61 5.81
N GLU A 217 12.23 7.35 6.57
CA GLU A 217 11.38 6.20 6.36
C GLU A 217 10.28 6.49 5.34
N ARG A 218 10.04 5.53 4.44
CA ARG A 218 8.87 5.56 3.56
C ARG A 218 7.60 5.29 4.37
N ARG A 219 6.54 6.05 4.09
CA ARG A 219 5.21 5.91 4.70
C ARG A 219 4.19 5.49 3.64
N ASN A 220 3.26 4.63 4.03
CA ASN A 220 2.19 4.17 3.14
C ASN A 220 1.05 5.19 3.13
N ILE A 221 0.42 5.42 1.98
CA ILE A 221 -0.78 6.25 1.90
C ILE A 221 -2.02 5.36 2.04
N VAL A 222 -2.93 5.76 2.93
CA VAL A 222 -4.22 5.11 3.16
C VAL A 222 -5.34 6.08 2.77
N SER A 223 -6.22 5.66 1.86
CA SER A 223 -7.38 6.46 1.50
C SER A 223 -8.47 6.36 2.56
N VAL A 224 -9.06 7.49 2.93
CA VAL A 224 -10.31 7.53 3.69
C VAL A 224 -11.49 7.76 2.76
N ASN A 225 -12.66 7.22 3.12
CA ASN A 225 -13.90 7.39 2.35
C ASN A 225 -14.67 8.64 2.76
N ASP A 226 -14.63 8.98 4.05
CA ASP A 226 -15.19 10.22 4.61
C ASP A 226 -14.04 11.20 4.93
N PRO A 227 -13.99 12.37 4.28
CA PRO A 227 -13.04 13.42 4.61
C PRO A 227 -13.03 13.82 6.10
N ASN A 228 -14.18 13.71 6.79
CA ASN A 228 -14.26 14.07 8.20
C ASN A 228 -13.37 13.16 9.08
N ASP A 229 -13.03 11.96 8.62
CA ASP A 229 -12.12 11.06 9.33
C ASP A 229 -10.68 11.61 9.39
N LEU A 230 -10.31 12.52 8.49
CA LEU A 230 -9.01 13.23 8.56
C LEU A 230 -8.93 14.19 9.76
N THR A 231 -10.06 14.70 10.23
CA THR A 231 -10.12 15.65 11.36
C THR A 231 -10.19 14.95 12.71
N ARG A 232 -10.83 13.76 12.76
CA ARG A 232 -11.03 12.96 13.99
C ARG A 232 -9.74 12.36 14.56
N GLU A 233 -8.72 12.09 13.72
CA GLU A 233 -7.47 11.43 14.12
C GLU A 233 -6.26 12.37 14.31
N LYS A 234 -6.39 13.70 14.12
CA LYS A 234 -5.31 14.66 14.47
C LYS A 234 -4.87 14.54 15.95
N ILE A 235 -5.67 13.87 16.79
CA ILE A 235 -5.51 13.69 18.25
C ILE A 235 -4.61 12.47 18.62
N THR A 236 -4.38 11.49 17.73
CA THR A 236 -3.58 10.29 18.01
C THR A 236 -2.28 10.26 17.18
N LYS A 237 -1.47 11.32 17.31
CA LYS A 237 -0.10 11.35 16.76
C LYS A 237 0.85 10.44 17.56
N THR A 238 0.82 9.13 17.34
CA THR A 238 1.95 8.23 17.62
C THR A 238 1.60 6.79 17.25
N ARG A 239 2.02 6.31 16.07
CA ARG A 239 2.76 5.03 15.85
C ARG A 239 2.73 4.47 14.45
N ASP A 240 1.85 4.93 13.56
CA ASP A 240 1.65 4.19 12.32
C ASP A 240 2.52 4.70 11.17
N LYS A 241 3.04 3.74 10.40
CA LYS A 241 3.81 3.95 9.17
C LYS A 241 2.92 4.48 8.03
N GLU A 242 1.79 5.08 8.34
CA GLU A 242 0.69 5.36 7.44
C GLU A 242 0.33 6.85 7.45
N ILE A 243 -0.02 7.38 6.28
CA ILE A 243 -0.51 8.73 6.06
C ILE A 243 -1.90 8.61 5.46
N ARG A 244 -2.90 9.16 6.13
CA ARG A 244 -4.28 9.16 5.64
C ARG A 244 -4.52 10.36 4.73
N THR A 245 -5.13 10.10 3.58
CA THR A 245 -5.54 11.14 2.62
C THR A 245 -6.95 10.85 2.12
N TYR A 246 -7.63 11.88 1.63
CA TYR A 246 -8.90 11.73 0.94
C TYR A 246 -8.68 11.75 -0.57
N PHE A 247 -9.16 10.71 -1.26
CA PHE A 247 -9.24 10.71 -2.71
C PHE A 247 -10.64 11.09 -3.16
N ALA A 248 -10.78 12.32 -3.65
CA ALA A 248 -12.03 12.89 -4.12
C ALA A 248 -12.53 12.25 -5.42
N ASN A 249 -13.86 12.16 -5.54
CA ASN A 249 -14.55 11.83 -6.78
C ASN A 249 -14.80 13.10 -7.60
N PRO A 250 -15.07 12.98 -8.91
CA PRO A 250 -15.36 14.15 -9.77
C PRO A 250 -16.49 15.04 -9.25
N ASP A 251 -17.53 14.46 -8.65
CA ASP A 251 -18.66 15.21 -8.11
C ASP A 251 -18.28 16.06 -6.87
N ASP A 252 -17.28 15.63 -6.10
CA ASP A 252 -16.80 16.38 -4.92
C ASP A 252 -16.15 17.71 -5.33
N ILE A 253 -15.61 17.76 -6.56
CA ILE A 253 -14.88 18.89 -7.15
C ILE A 253 -15.79 19.71 -8.08
N SER A 254 -16.86 19.10 -8.61
CA SER A 254 -17.77 19.74 -9.55
C SER A 254 -18.51 20.94 -8.93
N ARG A 255 -18.69 21.98 -9.73
CA ARG A 255 -19.60 23.10 -9.40
C ARG A 255 -21.05 22.75 -9.72
N ASP A 256 -21.29 21.66 -10.44
CA ASP A 256 -22.62 21.30 -10.92
C ASP A 256 -23.49 20.88 -9.72
N GLY A 257 -24.64 21.55 -9.55
CA GLY A 257 -25.53 21.30 -8.41
C GLY A 257 -25.19 22.06 -7.12
N LEU A 258 -24.24 23.00 -7.16
CA LEU A 258 -23.93 23.88 -6.03
C LEU A 258 -25.12 24.82 -5.72
N ARG A 259 -25.72 24.70 -4.54
CA ARG A 259 -26.86 25.55 -4.13
C ARG A 259 -26.49 26.55 -3.03
N ASP A 260 -25.59 26.19 -2.13
CA ASP A 260 -25.47 26.85 -0.83
C ASP A 260 -24.13 27.58 -0.60
N VAL A 261 -23.27 27.68 -1.63
CA VAL A 261 -21.98 28.38 -1.51
C VAL A 261 -22.02 29.68 -2.30
N LYS A 262 -21.80 30.79 -1.59
CA LYS A 262 -21.71 32.12 -2.18
C LYS A 262 -20.39 32.25 -2.97
N ILE A 263 -20.51 32.50 -4.26
CA ILE A 263 -19.39 32.86 -5.13
C ILE A 263 -19.48 34.35 -5.44
N GLU A 264 -18.48 35.12 -5.04
CA GLU A 264 -18.47 36.57 -5.23
C GLU A 264 -17.93 36.93 -6.61
N LYS A 265 -18.74 37.58 -7.44
CA LYS A 265 -18.23 38.25 -8.65
C LYS A 265 -17.48 39.51 -8.24
N LYS A 266 -16.19 39.57 -8.55
CA LYS A 266 -15.37 40.77 -8.28
C LYS A 266 -15.08 41.47 -9.60
N GLU A 267 -15.26 42.79 -9.60
CA GLU A 267 -15.10 43.62 -10.81
C GLU A 267 -13.63 43.82 -11.22
N ARG A 268 -12.69 43.61 -10.29
CA ARG A 268 -11.26 43.83 -10.60
C ARG A 268 -10.69 42.65 -11.37
N LYS A 269 -10.02 42.97 -12.48
CA LYS A 269 -9.31 42.01 -13.33
C LYS A 269 -8.19 41.32 -12.55
N SER A 270 -8.15 40.00 -12.61
CA SER A 270 -7.07 39.17 -12.09
C SER A 270 -5.84 39.24 -13.01
N THR A 271 -4.64 39.10 -12.46
CA THR A 271 -3.40 38.93 -13.24
C THR A 271 -3.23 37.51 -13.77
N LEU A 272 -4.09 36.57 -13.35
CA LEU A 272 -4.15 35.23 -13.91
C LEU A 272 -4.73 35.27 -15.33
N GLU A 273 -3.95 34.85 -16.31
CA GLU A 273 -4.37 34.68 -17.70
C GLU A 273 -5.14 33.36 -17.85
N ILE A 274 -6.41 33.37 -17.44
CA ILE A 274 -7.22 32.15 -17.35
C ILE A 274 -7.31 31.36 -18.68
N SER A 275 -7.21 32.04 -19.82
CA SER A 275 -7.21 31.41 -21.16
C SER A 275 -6.00 30.50 -21.42
N LYS A 276 -4.96 30.57 -20.59
CA LYS A 276 -3.75 29.75 -20.66
C LYS A 276 -3.71 28.63 -19.62
N VAL A 277 -4.72 28.54 -18.76
CA VAL A 277 -4.84 27.51 -17.74
C VAL A 277 -5.58 26.32 -18.34
N GLU A 278 -5.01 25.12 -18.24
CA GLU A 278 -5.66 23.88 -18.66
C GLU A 278 -6.00 23.01 -17.45
N LEU A 279 -7.30 22.86 -17.20
CA LEU A 279 -7.81 22.01 -16.12
C LEU A 279 -7.91 20.55 -16.57
N SER A 280 -7.72 19.60 -15.65
CA SER A 280 -7.73 18.16 -15.95
C SER A 280 -9.09 17.66 -16.48
N ARG A 281 -10.19 18.35 -16.17
CA ARG A 281 -11.52 18.06 -16.73
C ARG A 281 -11.52 18.11 -18.26
N ASP A 282 -10.82 19.11 -18.81
CA ASP A 282 -10.78 19.35 -20.25
C ASP A 282 -9.92 18.31 -20.98
N ARG A 283 -8.86 17.81 -20.31
CA ARG A 283 -7.97 16.77 -20.85
C ARG A 283 -8.65 15.40 -21.00
N ASN A 284 -9.51 15.00 -20.06
CA ASN A 284 -10.21 13.71 -20.14
C ASN A 284 -11.29 13.67 -21.25
N LEU A 285 -11.88 14.83 -21.59
CA LEU A 285 -12.83 14.94 -22.70
C LEU A 285 -12.14 14.74 -24.06
N ASP A 286 -10.91 15.21 -24.25
CA ASP A 286 -10.15 15.00 -25.49
C ASP A 286 -9.56 13.59 -25.60
N ARG A 287 -9.16 12.97 -24.49
CA ARG A 287 -8.71 11.56 -24.48
C ARG A 287 -9.78 10.60 -25.02
N THR A 288 -11.05 10.90 -24.75
CA THR A 288 -12.21 10.12 -25.24
C THR A 288 -12.51 10.39 -26.74
N LYS A 289 -12.11 11.56 -27.26
CA LYS A 289 -12.25 11.91 -28.69
C LYS A 289 -11.11 11.34 -29.54
N GLU A 290 -9.88 11.28 -29.01
CA GLU A 290 -8.75 10.66 -29.71
C GLU A 290 -8.96 9.16 -29.93
N THR A 291 -9.52 8.44 -28.95
CA THR A 291 -9.86 7.00 -29.13
C THR A 291 -10.90 6.78 -30.24
N LYS A 292 -11.80 7.74 -30.49
CA LYS A 292 -12.75 7.68 -31.61
C LYS A 292 -12.12 8.07 -32.95
N LYS A 293 -11.08 8.92 -32.94
CA LYS A 293 -10.41 9.39 -34.16
C LYS A 293 -9.46 8.35 -34.74
N ASP A 294 -8.87 7.50 -33.91
CA ASP A 294 -8.04 6.37 -34.37
C ASP A 294 -8.86 5.26 -35.04
N ASN A 295 -10.09 5.00 -34.58
CA ASN A 295 -11.01 4.07 -35.28
C ASN A 295 -11.48 4.59 -36.66
N THR A 296 -11.30 5.88 -36.95
CA THR A 296 -11.67 6.46 -38.27
C THR A 296 -10.47 6.62 -39.19
N ARG A 297 -9.23 6.54 -38.66
CA ARG A 297 -7.98 6.70 -39.43
C ARG A 297 -7.47 5.41 -40.08
N GLU A 298 -8.04 4.26 -39.74
CA GLU A 298 -7.73 2.99 -40.44
C GLU A 298 -8.43 2.84 -41.79
N VAL A 299 -9.45 3.65 -42.10
CA VAL A 299 -10.23 3.51 -43.36
C VAL A 299 -9.81 4.51 -44.46
N ILE A 300 -8.97 5.50 -44.15
CA ILE A 300 -8.54 6.53 -45.13
C ILE A 300 -7.01 6.52 -45.27
N ARG A 301 -6.47 5.37 -45.69
CA ARG A 301 -5.04 5.23 -46.03
C ARG A 301 -4.76 4.80 -47.47
N ASN A 302 -5.79 4.78 -48.33
CA ASN A 302 -5.63 4.32 -49.72
C ASN A 302 -5.72 5.40 -50.83
N ASP A 303 -5.94 6.69 -50.54
CA ASP A 303 -6.06 7.72 -51.61
C ASP A 303 -5.07 8.88 -51.48
N ARG A 304 -3.79 8.57 -51.21
CA ARG A 304 -2.71 9.57 -51.26
C ARG A 304 -1.55 9.16 -52.17
N GLU A 305 -1.89 8.89 -53.42
CA GLU A 305 -0.97 9.09 -54.55
C GLU A 305 -1.72 9.78 -55.70
N LYS A 306 -1.69 11.12 -55.71
CA LYS A 306 -1.57 11.91 -56.95
C LYS A 306 -1.55 13.41 -56.65
N ASN A 307 -0.67 14.07 -57.41
CA ASN A 307 -0.67 15.48 -57.79
C ASN A 307 0.06 16.44 -56.84
N ASN A 308 1.36 16.50 -57.09
CA ASN A 308 2.21 17.65 -56.87
C ASN A 308 2.48 18.26 -58.25
N THR A 309 1.91 19.43 -58.57
CA THR A 309 2.41 20.37 -59.61
C THR A 309 1.60 21.67 -59.66
N ASP A 310 2.33 22.74 -59.97
CA ASP A 310 1.92 24.02 -60.61
C ASP A 310 1.24 25.11 -59.76
N LEU A 311 1.45 26.41 -59.99
CA LEU A 311 2.49 27.29 -60.57
C LEU A 311 1.89 28.71 -60.40
N ASN A 312 2.76 29.69 -60.11
CA ASN A 312 2.60 31.15 -60.14
C ASN A 312 1.38 31.81 -60.85
N LYS A 313 0.84 32.90 -60.26
CA LYS A 313 0.46 34.14 -61.00
C LYS A 313 0.26 35.42 -60.15
N ARG A 314 1.20 36.36 -60.34
CA ARG A 314 1.15 37.84 -60.58
C ARG A 314 0.28 38.84 -59.77
N GLU A 315 1.01 39.90 -59.32
CA GLU A 315 0.83 41.38 -59.44
C GLU A 315 -0.47 42.06 -58.94
N LYS A 316 -0.54 43.29 -58.39
CA LYS A 316 0.25 44.55 -58.33
C LYS A 316 -0.35 45.36 -57.14
N THR A 317 0.33 46.27 -56.42
CA THR A 317 0.64 47.66 -56.83
C THR A 317 1.67 48.30 -55.87
N GLU A 318 2.58 49.10 -56.43
CA GLU A 318 3.42 50.07 -55.73
C GLU A 318 2.62 51.34 -55.43
N ASP A 319 2.79 51.95 -54.26
CA ASP A 319 3.38 53.30 -54.17
C ASP A 319 3.77 53.69 -52.74
N THR A 320 4.67 54.65 -52.64
CA THR A 320 5.23 55.33 -51.45
C THR A 320 6.54 54.77 -50.88
N ARG A 321 7.62 55.41 -51.31
CA ARG A 321 9.02 55.18 -50.99
C ARG A 321 9.50 56.20 -49.94
N LYS A 322 10.38 55.72 -49.04
CA LYS A 322 11.34 56.44 -48.18
C LYS A 322 10.90 56.76 -46.75
N GLU A 323 10.95 55.74 -45.87
CA GLU A 323 11.35 55.93 -44.44
C GLU A 323 11.89 54.65 -43.75
N THR A 324 11.81 53.47 -44.38
CA THR A 324 12.04 52.17 -43.72
C THR A 324 13.31 51.42 -44.18
N LYS A 325 14.51 51.97 -43.93
CA LYS A 325 15.77 51.21 -44.11
C LYS A 325 16.44 50.74 -42.81
N ASN A 326 16.11 51.32 -41.66
CA ASN A 326 16.70 50.89 -40.37
C ASN A 326 15.88 49.81 -39.65
N ASP A 327 14.60 49.64 -40.00
CA ASP A 327 13.68 48.71 -39.32
C ASP A 327 13.67 47.30 -39.92
N VAL A 328 13.95 47.18 -41.23
CA VAL A 328 13.98 45.89 -41.96
C VAL A 328 15.18 45.03 -41.53
N THR A 329 16.35 45.64 -41.30
CA THR A 329 17.55 44.95 -40.84
C THR A 329 17.39 44.42 -39.41
N ARG A 330 16.69 45.18 -38.55
CA ARG A 330 16.43 44.81 -37.15
C ARG A 330 15.42 43.66 -37.05
N LYS A 331 14.36 43.68 -37.88
CA LYS A 331 13.39 42.58 -37.99
C LYS A 331 14.04 41.28 -38.47
N LYS A 332 14.92 41.35 -39.48
CA LYS A 332 15.58 40.15 -40.02
C LYS A 332 16.50 39.47 -38.99
N VAL A 333 17.26 40.25 -38.22
CA VAL A 333 18.10 39.73 -37.12
C VAL A 333 17.26 39.13 -35.99
N GLU A 334 16.12 39.74 -35.68
CA GLU A 334 15.20 39.23 -34.65
C GLU A 334 14.50 37.93 -35.08
N ASP A 335 14.13 37.81 -36.36
CA ASP A 335 13.52 36.62 -36.92
C ASP A 335 14.52 35.45 -37.01
N ASP A 336 15.77 35.72 -37.39
CA ASP A 336 16.85 34.72 -37.40
C ASP A 336 17.16 34.22 -35.97
N ARG A 337 17.14 35.12 -34.96
CA ARG A 337 17.30 34.77 -33.53
C ARG A 337 16.16 33.87 -33.05
N LYS A 338 14.91 34.20 -33.37
CA LYS A 338 13.73 33.38 -33.03
C LYS A 338 13.76 32.01 -33.69
N LEU A 339 14.25 31.92 -34.93
CA LEU A 339 14.41 30.66 -35.63
C LEU A 339 15.47 29.78 -34.96
N GLN A 340 16.55 30.38 -34.46
CA GLN A 340 17.60 29.66 -33.74
C GLN A 340 17.11 29.16 -32.37
N GLU A 341 16.41 30.00 -31.59
CA GLU A 341 15.79 29.61 -30.31
C GLU A 341 14.75 28.48 -30.49
N LYS A 342 13.99 28.51 -31.59
CA LYS A 342 13.04 27.44 -31.93
C LYS A 342 13.77 26.12 -32.20
N ARG A 343 14.86 26.13 -32.98
CA ARG A 343 15.67 24.93 -33.26
C ARG A 343 16.33 24.36 -32.01
N GLU A 344 16.81 25.22 -31.12
CA GLU A 344 17.39 24.79 -29.83
C GLU A 344 16.32 24.19 -28.91
N THR A 345 15.11 24.75 -28.91
CA THR A 345 13.97 24.22 -28.15
C THR A 345 13.52 22.88 -28.71
N GLU A 346 13.42 22.73 -30.03
CA GLU A 346 13.10 21.44 -30.67
C GLU A 346 14.16 20.37 -30.36
N LYS A 347 15.44 20.72 -30.40
CA LYS A 347 16.53 19.81 -30.04
C LYS A 347 16.45 19.39 -28.57
N ARG A 348 16.23 20.33 -27.66
CA ARG A 348 16.02 20.07 -26.22
C ARG A 348 14.81 19.16 -26.00
N ASN A 349 13.71 19.40 -26.70
CA ASN A 349 12.51 18.56 -26.61
C ASN A 349 12.78 17.13 -27.11
N SER A 350 13.54 16.97 -28.20
CA SER A 350 13.92 15.65 -28.73
C SER A 350 14.87 14.88 -27.79
N GLU A 351 15.76 15.57 -27.08
CA GLU A 351 16.64 14.96 -26.09
C GLU A 351 15.88 14.55 -24.83
N ILE A 352 14.88 15.34 -24.41
CA ILE A 352 13.95 15.00 -23.34
C ILE A 352 13.15 13.74 -23.73
N GLU A 353 12.63 13.69 -24.95
CA GLU A 353 11.87 12.54 -25.46
C GLU A 353 12.72 11.24 -25.46
N LYS A 354 13.98 11.32 -25.87
CA LYS A 354 14.91 10.17 -25.80
C LYS A 354 15.15 9.70 -24.36
N ARG A 355 15.43 10.63 -23.42
CA ARG A 355 15.61 10.29 -22.00
C ARG A 355 14.33 9.72 -21.38
N ASN A 356 13.16 10.21 -21.79
CA ASN A 356 11.87 9.71 -21.33
C ASN A 356 11.64 8.27 -21.80
N ASN A 357 11.95 7.97 -23.07
CA ASN A 357 11.86 6.61 -23.61
C ASN A 357 12.82 5.64 -22.89
N GLU A 358 14.02 6.09 -22.52
CA GLU A 358 14.95 5.29 -21.71
C GLU A 358 14.42 5.07 -20.28
N GLN A 359 13.82 6.10 -19.67
CA GLN A 359 13.24 6.01 -18.33
C GLN A 359 12.00 5.09 -18.30
N ILE A 360 11.15 5.14 -19.34
CA ILE A 360 10.00 4.22 -19.49
C ILE A 360 10.48 2.78 -19.55
N LYS A 361 11.48 2.48 -20.39
CA LYS A 361 12.07 1.14 -20.49
C LYS A 361 12.62 0.67 -19.13
N ARG A 362 13.31 1.55 -18.40
CA ARG A 362 13.86 1.24 -17.07
C ARG A 362 12.77 1.01 -16.02
N ASN A 363 11.68 1.79 -16.05
CA ASN A 363 10.55 1.62 -15.15
C ASN A 363 9.79 0.32 -15.43
N GLU A 364 9.59 -0.04 -16.69
CA GLU A 364 9.01 -1.33 -17.09
C GLU A 364 9.88 -2.52 -16.68
N GLU A 365 11.20 -2.39 -16.79
CA GLU A 365 12.16 -3.40 -16.35
C GLU A 365 12.13 -3.58 -14.83
N ASN A 366 12.11 -2.48 -14.06
CA ASN A 366 11.96 -2.52 -12.60
C ASN A 366 10.65 -3.18 -12.18
N LYS A 367 9.54 -2.87 -12.87
CA LYS A 367 8.24 -3.49 -12.60
C LYS A 367 8.27 -5.01 -12.82
N ARG A 368 8.87 -5.46 -13.94
CA ARG A 368 9.07 -6.89 -14.22
C ARG A 368 9.95 -7.56 -13.15
N ASN A 369 11.03 -6.92 -12.73
CA ASN A 369 11.93 -7.44 -11.71
C ASN A 369 11.26 -7.55 -10.33
N ASP A 370 10.41 -6.59 -9.96
CA ASP A 370 9.64 -6.65 -8.71
C ASP A 370 8.56 -7.74 -8.75
N GLU A 371 7.91 -7.96 -9.89
CA GLU A 371 6.97 -9.08 -10.09
C GLU A 371 7.68 -10.45 -9.97
N LEU A 372 8.87 -10.58 -10.55
CA LEU A 372 9.74 -11.76 -10.41
C LEU A 372 10.13 -12.02 -8.95
N ARG A 373 10.57 -10.99 -8.22
CA ARG A 373 10.91 -11.12 -6.79
C ARG A 373 9.72 -11.57 -5.94
N LYS A 374 8.53 -11.01 -6.20
CA LYS A 374 7.30 -11.43 -5.50
C LYS A 374 6.95 -12.89 -5.80
N TYR A 375 7.14 -13.32 -7.04
CA TYR A 375 6.92 -14.71 -7.44
C TYR A 375 7.92 -15.68 -6.78
N GLU A 376 9.21 -15.33 -6.76
CA GLU A 376 10.27 -16.11 -6.10
C GLU A 376 10.04 -16.20 -4.59
N GLU A 377 9.68 -15.10 -3.92
CA GLU A 377 9.38 -15.08 -2.50
C GLU A 377 8.18 -15.97 -2.16
N LYS A 378 7.12 -15.92 -3.00
CA LYS A 378 5.95 -16.79 -2.86
C LYS A 378 6.34 -18.27 -2.95
N ASN A 379 7.13 -18.64 -3.96
CA ASN A 379 7.59 -20.02 -4.14
C ASN A 379 8.46 -20.48 -2.96
N ARG A 380 9.32 -19.59 -2.43
CA ARG A 380 10.17 -19.89 -1.28
C ARG A 380 9.36 -20.14 -0.01
N ILE A 381 8.34 -19.31 0.25
CA ILE A 381 7.41 -19.49 1.37
C ILE A 381 6.63 -20.81 1.22
N GLU A 382 6.19 -21.15 0.01
CA GLU A 382 5.48 -22.40 -0.26
C GLU A 382 6.38 -23.63 -0.05
N GLN A 383 7.64 -23.56 -0.48
CA GLN A 383 8.63 -24.61 -0.24
C GLN A 383 8.91 -24.79 1.26
N GLN A 384 9.02 -23.70 2.03
CA GLN A 384 9.21 -23.75 3.47
C GLN A 384 8.02 -24.42 4.17
N LYS A 385 6.79 -24.05 3.81
CA LYS A 385 5.57 -24.69 4.35
C LYS A 385 5.53 -26.19 4.05
N ARG A 386 5.92 -26.60 2.84
CA ARG A 386 6.00 -28.02 2.45
C ARG A 386 7.04 -28.76 3.28
N ASN A 387 8.21 -28.16 3.50
CA ASN A 387 9.27 -28.76 4.31
C ASN A 387 8.87 -28.88 5.79
N GLU A 388 8.19 -27.88 6.35
CA GLU A 388 7.62 -27.95 7.71
C GLU A 388 6.60 -29.07 7.83
N GLN A 389 5.70 -29.24 6.85
CA GLN A 389 4.75 -30.35 6.83
C GLN A 389 5.43 -31.72 6.80
N ILE A 390 6.51 -31.87 6.01
CA ILE A 390 7.30 -33.11 5.95
C ILE A 390 7.95 -33.40 7.31
N GLU A 391 8.50 -32.40 7.99
CA GLU A 391 9.10 -32.60 9.32
C GLU A 391 8.06 -32.92 10.39
N ILE A 392 6.86 -32.33 10.32
CA ILE A 392 5.73 -32.70 11.19
C ILE A 392 5.35 -34.17 10.96
N GLN A 393 5.24 -34.61 9.71
CA GLN A 393 4.93 -36.01 9.39
C GLN A 393 5.99 -36.97 9.92
N LYS A 394 7.28 -36.67 9.70
CA LYS A 394 8.39 -37.49 10.25
C LYS A 394 8.37 -37.58 11.77
N ARG A 395 7.99 -36.50 12.47
CA ARG A 395 7.86 -36.51 13.94
C ARG A 395 6.71 -37.42 14.37
N GLN A 396 5.56 -37.33 13.71
CA GLN A 396 4.42 -38.21 13.97
C GLN A 396 4.77 -39.68 13.71
N ASP A 397 5.45 -39.99 12.60
CA ASP A 397 5.87 -41.35 12.26
C ASP A 397 6.86 -41.92 13.29
N LYS A 398 7.81 -41.10 13.78
CA LYS A 398 8.73 -41.49 14.87
C LYS A 398 8.00 -41.74 16.18
N GLU A 399 6.98 -40.95 16.51
CA GLU A 399 6.17 -41.21 17.71
C GLU A 399 5.37 -42.51 17.60
N VAL A 400 4.82 -42.81 16.42
CA VAL A 400 4.12 -44.07 16.16
C VAL A 400 5.08 -45.25 16.25
N GLN A 401 6.29 -45.15 15.69
CA GLN A 401 7.33 -46.18 15.83
C GLN A 401 7.71 -46.43 17.29
N LYS A 402 7.96 -45.38 18.07
CA LYS A 402 8.23 -45.51 19.51
C LYS A 402 7.08 -46.18 20.27
N ARG A 403 5.82 -45.82 19.97
CA ARG A 403 4.66 -46.48 20.57
C ARG A 403 4.57 -47.95 20.21
N ASN A 404 4.91 -48.31 18.97
CA ASN A 404 4.92 -49.69 18.51
C ASN A 404 6.05 -50.50 19.19
N GLU A 405 7.26 -49.95 19.30
CA GLU A 405 8.38 -50.58 20.02
C GLU A 405 8.05 -50.85 21.49
N VAL A 406 7.48 -49.86 22.19
CA VAL A 406 7.02 -50.02 23.59
C VAL A 406 5.93 -51.10 23.69
N THR A 407 5.06 -51.21 22.69
CA THR A 407 4.02 -52.24 22.65
C THR A 407 4.60 -53.63 22.43
N ILE A 408 5.62 -53.75 21.58
CA ILE A 408 6.35 -55.01 21.34
C ILE A 408 7.11 -55.44 22.58
N GLN A 409 7.87 -54.54 23.23
CA GLN A 409 8.59 -54.82 24.48
C GLN A 409 7.63 -55.31 25.57
N LYS A 410 6.48 -54.64 25.77
CA LYS A 410 5.46 -55.10 26.74
C LYS A 410 4.89 -56.48 26.42
N ARG A 411 4.81 -56.87 25.14
CA ARG A 411 4.38 -58.21 24.73
C ARG A 411 5.47 -59.25 24.98
N GLU A 412 6.74 -58.91 24.76
CA GLU A 412 7.89 -59.78 25.02
C GLU A 412 8.11 -60.01 26.52
N GLU A 413 8.00 -58.96 27.35
CA GLU A 413 8.03 -59.10 28.82
C GLU A 413 6.90 -60.00 29.34
N LYS A 414 5.68 -59.88 28.79
CA LYS A 414 4.58 -60.77 29.13
C LYS A 414 4.86 -62.23 28.74
N LYS A 415 5.46 -62.47 27.58
CA LYS A 415 5.87 -63.83 27.15
C LYS A 415 6.95 -64.40 28.07
N SER A 416 8.00 -63.62 28.34
CA SER A 416 9.10 -64.02 29.25
C SER A 416 8.58 -64.36 30.66
N ASN A 417 7.71 -63.51 31.24
CA ASN A 417 7.10 -63.81 32.54
C ASN A 417 6.23 -65.08 32.51
N THR A 418 5.52 -65.34 31.41
CA THR A 418 4.71 -66.56 31.25
C THR A 418 5.60 -67.81 31.14
N ASP A 419 6.73 -67.71 30.45
CA ASP A 419 7.68 -68.82 30.30
C ASP A 419 8.43 -69.13 31.61
N VAL A 420 8.77 -68.09 32.39
CA VAL A 420 9.34 -68.26 33.75
C VAL A 420 8.34 -68.94 34.69
N PHE A 421 7.05 -68.57 34.62
CA PHE A 421 6.00 -69.26 35.39
C PHE A 421 5.89 -70.74 35.02
N LYS A 422 5.85 -71.07 33.71
CA LYS A 422 5.82 -72.47 33.25
C LYS A 422 7.05 -73.26 33.67
N GLN A 423 8.23 -72.64 33.70
CA GLN A 423 9.48 -73.29 34.10
C GLN A 423 9.52 -73.56 35.61
N ASN A 424 8.98 -72.64 36.42
CA ASN A 424 8.82 -72.82 37.86
C ASN A 424 7.79 -73.90 38.19
N ASP A 425 6.66 -73.96 37.48
CA ASP A 425 5.66 -75.02 37.65
C ASP A 425 6.25 -76.41 37.35
N ARG A 426 7.03 -76.55 36.26
CA ARG A 426 7.75 -77.81 35.96
C ARG A 426 8.74 -78.19 37.05
N LYS A 427 9.47 -77.23 37.63
CA LYS A 427 10.39 -77.49 38.75
C LYS A 427 9.65 -77.93 40.00
N ILE A 428 8.50 -77.34 40.31
CA ILE A 428 7.66 -77.73 41.45
C ILE A 428 7.12 -79.16 41.24
N GLU A 429 6.71 -79.49 40.02
CA GLU A 429 6.19 -80.81 39.66
C GLU A 429 7.29 -81.88 39.76
N GLN A 430 8.49 -81.62 39.22
CA GLN A 430 9.66 -82.50 39.39
C GLN A 430 10.04 -82.69 40.86
N LYS A 431 9.97 -81.63 41.68
CA LYS A 431 10.27 -81.71 43.12
C LYS A 431 9.24 -82.56 43.86
N LYS A 432 7.95 -82.47 43.49
CA LYS A 432 6.88 -83.32 44.01
C LYS A 432 7.04 -84.78 43.60
N GLU A 433 7.45 -85.06 42.36
CA GLU A 433 7.77 -86.42 41.91
C GLU A 433 8.97 -86.99 42.67
N THR A 434 10.03 -86.20 42.85
CA THR A 434 11.22 -86.62 43.60
C THR A 434 10.88 -86.94 45.06
N GLN A 435 10.06 -86.10 45.72
CA GLN A 435 9.57 -86.37 47.07
C GLN A 435 8.67 -87.61 47.14
N LYS A 436 7.83 -87.87 46.13
CA LYS A 436 7.03 -89.10 46.05
C LYS A 436 7.93 -90.34 45.91
N VAL A 437 9.01 -90.24 45.13
CA VAL A 437 10.00 -91.33 44.99
C VAL A 437 10.76 -91.55 46.30
N GLU A 438 11.18 -90.49 46.99
CA GLU A 438 11.81 -90.59 48.32
C GLU A 438 10.88 -91.20 49.36
N GLN A 439 9.62 -90.77 49.42
CA GLN A 439 8.61 -91.36 50.33
C GLN A 439 8.35 -92.83 49.99
N ARG A 440 8.33 -93.19 48.70
CA ARG A 440 8.21 -94.59 48.27
C ARG A 440 9.42 -95.42 48.70
N ASN A 441 10.63 -94.88 48.61
CA ASN A 441 11.86 -95.54 49.05
C ASN A 441 11.94 -95.65 50.58
N GLN A 442 11.48 -94.64 51.33
CA GLN A 442 11.39 -94.71 52.80
C GLN A 442 10.35 -95.74 53.26
N ASN A 443 9.22 -95.88 52.56
CA ASN A 443 8.23 -96.92 52.84
C ASN A 443 8.72 -98.33 52.47
N ILE A 444 9.54 -98.47 51.42
CA ILE A 444 10.20 -99.75 51.11
C ILE A 444 11.19 -100.12 52.22
N ASN A 445 12.00 -99.17 52.70
CA ASN A 445 12.95 -99.41 53.80
C ASN A 445 12.27 -99.72 55.15
N ARG A 446 11.13 -99.08 55.46
CA ARG A 446 10.33 -99.44 56.64
C ARG A 446 9.72 -100.83 56.55
N ASN A 447 9.30 -101.26 55.36
CA ASN A 447 8.74 -102.60 55.16
C ASN A 447 9.79 -103.72 55.17
N THR A 448 11.07 -103.41 54.89
CA THR A 448 12.17 -104.37 55.08
C THR A 448 12.65 -104.46 56.53
N GLU A 449 12.52 -103.40 57.34
CA GLU A 449 12.80 -103.46 58.79
C GLU A 449 11.73 -104.19 59.60
N VAL A 450 10.44 -104.04 59.26
CA VAL A 450 9.36 -104.74 59.99
C VAL A 450 9.31 -106.24 59.67
N LYS A 451 9.80 -106.67 58.49
CA LYS A 451 9.83 -108.10 58.12
C LYS A 451 10.98 -108.91 58.71
N ARG A 452 11.92 -108.31 59.46
CA ARG A 452 13.01 -109.06 60.11
C ARG A 452 12.72 -109.46 61.56
N ASN A 453 11.70 -108.91 62.23
CA ASN A 453 11.51 -109.16 63.66
C ASN A 453 10.34 -110.07 64.04
N ASP A 454 9.41 -110.42 63.13
CA ASP A 454 8.21 -111.18 63.51
C ASP A 454 8.05 -112.55 62.83
N SER A 455 9.11 -113.11 62.25
CA SER A 455 9.13 -114.53 61.86
C SER A 455 9.89 -115.38 62.88
N ASN A 456 9.31 -115.49 64.08
CA ASN A 456 9.62 -116.56 65.02
C ASN A 456 8.40 -116.86 65.93
N ASN A 457 7.24 -117.18 65.34
CA ASN A 457 6.31 -118.16 65.93
C ASN A 457 5.13 -118.52 65.00
N ARG A 458 5.02 -119.83 64.73
CA ARG A 458 3.80 -120.66 64.60
C ARG A 458 2.83 -120.39 63.42
N THR A 459 2.76 -121.30 62.43
CA THR A 459 1.77 -122.42 62.28
C THR A 459 0.32 -121.92 62.31
N SER A 460 -0.59 -122.21 61.38
CA SER A 460 -0.76 -123.36 60.48
C SER A 460 -1.90 -123.09 59.46
N ASP A 461 -2.03 -123.99 58.48
CA ASP A 461 -3.30 -124.48 57.91
C ASP A 461 -4.04 -123.71 56.79
N THR A 462 -3.84 -124.29 55.59
CA THR A 462 -4.85 -124.81 54.63
C THR A 462 -5.81 -123.88 53.86
N ASN A 463 -5.69 -124.07 52.53
CA ASN A 463 -6.74 -124.43 51.58
C ASN A 463 -7.58 -123.35 50.87
N THR A 464 -7.36 -123.33 49.54
CA THR A 464 -8.34 -123.36 48.42
C THR A 464 -9.41 -122.27 48.34
N ARG A 465 -9.85 -121.72 47.20
CA ARG A 465 -9.67 -121.90 45.75
C ARG A 465 -11.02 -121.40 45.21
N THR A 466 -11.07 -120.39 44.34
CA THR A 466 -12.12 -120.17 43.31
C THR A 466 -11.87 -118.81 42.65
N SER A 467 -11.51 -118.81 41.36
CA SER A 467 -12.38 -118.69 40.18
C SER A 467 -12.56 -117.21 39.79
N GLU A 468 -11.88 -116.74 38.75
CA GLU A 468 -12.32 -116.78 37.34
C GLU A 468 -13.28 -115.62 37.02
N LYS A 469 -13.03 -114.99 35.86
CA LYS A 469 -13.99 -114.27 35.02
C LYS A 469 -14.49 -112.90 35.52
N ASP A 470 -14.82 -111.94 34.67
CA ASP A 470 -14.70 -111.81 33.23
C ASP A 470 -15.01 -110.36 32.91
N THR A 471 -14.38 -109.89 31.85
CA THR A 471 -14.94 -109.02 30.81
C THR A 471 -15.83 -107.81 31.13
N ARG A 472 -15.43 -106.75 30.43
CA ARG A 472 -16.20 -106.03 29.40
C ARG A 472 -17.13 -104.89 29.82
N ASN A 473 -16.85 -103.83 29.04
CA ASN A 473 -17.81 -102.98 28.35
C ASN A 473 -18.50 -101.94 29.24
N LYS A 474 -18.79 -100.74 28.75
CA LYS A 474 -19.36 -100.47 27.43
C LYS A 474 -19.30 -98.96 27.17
N ASN A 475 -19.15 -98.62 25.89
CA ASN A 475 -19.60 -97.38 25.24
C ASN A 475 -18.89 -96.09 25.71
N ARG A 476 -18.44 -95.19 24.85
CA ARG A 476 -18.84 -94.85 23.49
C ARG A 476 -17.75 -93.98 22.88
#